data_AF-A0A7C1URS2-F1
#
_entry.id   AF-A0A7C1URS2-F1
#
_cell.length_a   1.000
_cell.length_b   1.000
_cell.length_c   1.000
_cell.angle_alpha   90.00
_cell.angle_beta   90.00
_cell.angle_gamma   90.00
#
_symmetry.space_group_name_H-M   'P 1'
#
loop_
_entity.id
_entity.type
_entity.pdbx_description
1 polymer ?
#
loop_
_entity_poly.entity_id
_entity_poly.type
_entity_poly.pdbx_seq_one_letter_code
_entity_poly.pdbx_strand_id
1 'polypeptide(L)'
;MPRLAIIGGSGLARFKELEITECRVVSTPFGEPSAPLAYGLLGGREVVFLPRHGAEHSVPPHQINYRANIRALKDIGVDHIVAMGAVGGIREDMAPGCIAIPDQIVDYTWGRAHTYFEQDRSPVTHVDFTEPYCGELRERLLAAARAAELEPIPDGTYGATQGPRLETAMEINRMERDGCDMVGMTGMPEAALARELELSYACCAVVANWAAGRGDGPIAWEEIVANLEQGMDKAKRLLLELAAGL
;
A
#
# COMPACT_ATOMS: atom_id res chain seq x y z
N MET A 1 -15.99 0.89 -16.57
CA MET A 1 -15.93 1.09 -15.11
C MET A 1 -14.64 0.42 -14.68
N PRO A 2 -13.71 1.19 -14.08
CA PRO A 2 -12.38 0.71 -13.76
C PRO A 2 -12.45 -0.42 -12.74
N ARG A 3 -11.77 -1.52 -13.05
CA ARG A 3 -11.63 -2.68 -12.16
C ARG A 3 -10.46 -2.52 -11.18
N LEU A 4 -9.41 -1.83 -11.61
CA LEU A 4 -8.21 -1.60 -10.82
C LEU A 4 -8.23 -0.21 -10.17
N ALA A 5 -7.98 -0.18 -8.86
CA ALA A 5 -7.56 1.00 -8.15
C ALA A 5 -6.11 0.88 -7.68
N ILE A 6 -5.42 2.01 -7.65
CA ILE A 6 -4.07 2.15 -7.13
C ILE A 6 -4.10 3.14 -5.98
N ILE A 7 -3.70 2.69 -4.79
CA ILE A 7 -3.54 3.54 -3.61
C ILE A 7 -2.05 3.78 -3.40
N GLY A 8 -1.61 5.04 -3.38
CA GLY A 8 -0.18 5.35 -3.27
C GLY A 8 0.12 6.74 -2.75
N GLY A 9 1.40 7.12 -2.75
CA GLY A 9 1.83 8.50 -2.47
C GLY A 9 1.49 9.44 -3.63
N SER A 10 1.37 10.74 -3.37
CA SER A 10 1.07 11.76 -4.38
C SER A 10 2.09 11.81 -5.53
N GLY A 11 3.32 11.34 -5.32
CA GLY A 11 4.33 11.19 -6.37
C GLY A 11 3.91 10.27 -7.52
N LEU A 12 3.02 9.29 -7.27
CA LEU A 12 2.50 8.41 -8.33
C LEU A 12 1.50 9.11 -9.26
N ALA A 13 0.79 10.13 -8.77
CA ALA A 13 -0.09 10.95 -9.62
C ALA A 13 0.66 11.77 -10.68
N ARG A 14 1.98 11.95 -10.49
CA ARG A 14 2.86 12.66 -11.45
C ARG A 14 3.48 11.70 -12.47
N PHE A 15 3.02 10.45 -12.52
CA PHE A 15 3.46 9.47 -13.50
C PHE A 15 2.93 9.85 -14.89
N LYS A 16 3.83 10.03 -15.87
CA LYS A 16 3.50 10.56 -17.20
C LYS A 16 2.52 9.65 -17.96
N GLU A 17 2.59 8.35 -17.71
CA GLU A 17 1.79 7.31 -18.34
C GLU A 17 0.44 7.10 -17.65
N LEU A 18 0.18 7.82 -16.55
CA LEU A 18 -1.12 7.93 -15.91
C LEU A 18 -1.78 9.25 -16.36
N GLU A 19 -2.66 9.15 -17.35
CA GLU A 19 -3.45 10.29 -17.82
C GLU A 19 -4.71 10.43 -16.95
N ILE A 20 -4.74 11.43 -16.07
CA ILE A 20 -5.94 11.73 -15.26
C ILE A 20 -6.97 12.45 -16.13
N THR A 21 -8.12 11.81 -16.33
CA THR A 21 -9.22 12.34 -17.13
C THR A 21 -10.26 13.07 -16.29
N GLU A 22 -10.43 12.69 -15.02
CA GLU A 22 -11.44 13.25 -14.14
C GLU A 22 -11.07 13.07 -12.66
N CYS A 23 -11.36 14.06 -11.82
CA CYS A 23 -11.30 13.94 -10.37
C CYS A 23 -12.71 14.08 -9.79
N ARG A 24 -13.18 13.07 -9.04
CA ARG A 24 -14.49 13.11 -8.37
C ARG A 24 -14.35 13.20 -6.86
N VAL A 25 -14.94 14.24 -6.28
CA VAL A 25 -15.15 14.31 -4.83
C VAL A 25 -16.28 13.35 -4.50
N VAL A 26 -16.05 12.46 -3.54
CA VAL A 26 -17.02 11.46 -3.09
C VAL A 26 -17.01 11.42 -1.57
N SER A 27 -18.17 11.19 -0.97
CA SER A 27 -18.32 10.98 0.47
C SER A 27 -18.76 9.54 0.75
N THR A 28 -18.45 9.05 1.94
CA THR A 28 -18.85 7.71 2.39
C THR A 28 -19.57 7.80 3.73
N PRO A 29 -20.28 6.74 4.17
CA PRO A 29 -20.82 6.66 5.53
C PRO A 29 -19.75 6.78 6.64
N PHE A 30 -18.47 6.61 6.29
CA PHE A 30 -17.33 6.69 7.20
C PHE A 30 -16.59 8.04 7.12
N GLY A 31 -17.16 9.03 6.41
CA GLY A 31 -16.58 10.33 6.16
C GLY A 31 -15.91 10.45 4.79
N GLU A 32 -15.07 11.48 4.64
CA GLU A 32 -14.38 11.78 3.39
C GLU A 32 -13.13 10.90 3.21
N PRO A 33 -12.85 10.42 1.98
CA PRO A 33 -11.56 9.85 1.63
C PRO A 33 -10.44 10.89 1.72
N SER A 34 -9.18 10.42 1.69
CA SER A 34 -7.99 11.27 1.78
C SER A 34 -7.88 12.33 0.67
N ALA A 35 -8.48 12.07 -0.49
CA ALA A 35 -8.51 12.98 -1.64
C ALA A 35 -9.67 12.61 -2.59
N PRO A 36 -10.01 13.48 -3.56
CA PRO A 36 -10.87 13.10 -4.68
C PRO A 36 -10.32 11.86 -5.40
N LEU A 37 -11.22 10.98 -5.85
CA LEU A 37 -10.85 9.83 -6.67
C LEU A 37 -10.43 10.33 -8.05
N ALA A 38 -9.19 10.03 -8.46
CA ALA A 38 -8.65 10.43 -9.75
C ALA A 38 -8.82 9.29 -10.76
N TYR A 39 -9.74 9.45 -11.69
CA TYR A 39 -9.99 8.51 -12.78
C TYR A 39 -9.04 8.83 -13.92
N GLY A 40 -8.50 7.79 -14.55
CA GLY A 40 -7.57 7.98 -15.65
C GLY A 40 -7.27 6.72 -16.44
N LEU A 41 -6.32 6.88 -17.36
CA LEU A 41 -5.79 5.81 -18.18
C LEU A 41 -4.33 5.56 -17.81
N LEU A 42 -4.03 4.31 -17.48
CA LEU A 42 -2.67 3.83 -17.27
C LEU A 42 -2.29 2.91 -18.43
N GLY A 43 -1.40 3.35 -19.32
CA GLY A 43 -1.09 2.58 -20.53
C GLY A 43 -2.33 2.30 -21.41
N GLY A 44 -3.31 3.22 -21.41
CA GLY A 44 -4.58 3.07 -22.14
C GLY A 44 -5.65 2.23 -21.44
N ARG A 45 -5.45 1.85 -20.17
CA ARG A 45 -6.41 1.07 -19.37
C ARG A 45 -7.05 1.91 -18.25
N GLU A 46 -8.36 1.80 -18.08
CA GLU A 46 -9.10 2.54 -17.04
C GLU A 46 -8.62 2.13 -15.64
N VAL A 47 -8.17 3.12 -14.86
CA VAL A 47 -7.79 2.96 -13.45
C VAL A 47 -8.37 4.08 -12.59
N VAL A 48 -8.45 3.84 -11.28
CA VAL A 48 -8.66 4.90 -10.28
C VAL A 48 -7.43 5.03 -9.39
N PHE A 49 -6.93 6.23 -9.24
CA PHE A 49 -5.86 6.56 -8.32
C PHE A 49 -6.40 7.28 -7.09
N LEU A 50 -5.95 6.87 -5.91
CA LEU A 50 -6.25 7.53 -4.63
C LEU A 50 -4.95 7.80 -3.86
N PRO A 51 -4.54 9.07 -3.69
CA PRO A 51 -3.39 9.40 -2.87
C PRO A 51 -3.71 9.19 -1.40
N ARG A 52 -3.01 8.25 -0.77
CA ARG A 52 -3.28 7.80 0.61
C ARG A 52 -3.18 8.92 1.64
N HIS A 53 -2.22 9.82 1.47
CA HIS A 53 -1.92 10.94 2.38
C HIS A 53 -2.58 12.26 1.97
N GLY A 54 -3.54 12.20 1.04
CA GLY A 54 -4.11 13.37 0.39
C GLY A 54 -3.20 13.94 -0.70
N ALA A 55 -3.72 14.90 -1.46
CA ALA A 55 -3.01 15.49 -2.61
C ALA A 55 -1.67 16.16 -2.21
N GLU A 56 -1.67 16.83 -1.06
CA GLU A 56 -0.51 17.56 -0.52
C GLU A 56 0.36 16.74 0.46
N HIS A 57 0.11 15.41 0.56
CA HIS A 57 0.82 14.54 1.50
C HIS A 57 0.78 15.02 2.97
N SER A 58 -0.34 15.64 3.37
CA SER A 58 -0.48 16.32 4.66
C SER A 58 -1.09 15.45 5.76
N VAL A 59 -1.66 14.28 5.42
CA VAL A 59 -2.32 13.39 6.37
C VAL A 59 -1.34 12.34 6.89
N PRO A 60 -0.97 12.34 8.18
CA PRO A 60 -0.04 11.35 8.72
C PRO A 60 -0.68 9.95 8.77
N PRO A 61 0.13 8.86 8.77
CA PRO A 61 -0.37 7.49 8.66
C PRO A 61 -1.51 7.10 9.61
N HIS A 62 -1.42 7.52 10.86
CA HIS A 62 -2.40 7.19 11.91
C HIS A 62 -3.70 7.99 11.85
N GLN A 63 -3.78 9.03 11.00
CA GLN A 63 -4.98 9.86 10.80
C GLN A 63 -5.67 9.63 9.46
N ILE A 64 -5.12 8.77 8.60
CA ILE A 64 -5.76 8.42 7.34
C ILE A 64 -7.12 7.77 7.63
N ASN A 65 -8.16 8.23 6.92
CA ASN A 65 -9.48 7.61 6.97
C ASN A 65 -9.53 6.37 6.05
N TYR A 66 -8.86 5.29 6.47
CA TYR A 66 -8.76 4.06 5.67
C TYR A 66 -10.14 3.49 5.30
N ARG A 67 -11.12 3.60 6.20
CA ARG A 67 -12.49 3.14 5.95
C ARG A 67 -13.14 3.88 4.80
N ALA A 68 -13.04 5.21 4.78
CA ALA A 68 -13.57 6.01 3.68
C ALA A 68 -12.82 5.74 2.37
N ASN A 69 -11.49 5.59 2.41
CA ASN A 69 -10.69 5.27 1.23
C ASN A 69 -11.13 3.96 0.56
N ILE A 70 -11.14 2.87 1.32
CA ILE A 70 -11.49 1.55 0.79
C ILE A 70 -12.97 1.47 0.42
N ARG A 71 -13.85 2.10 1.22
CA ARG A 71 -15.29 2.12 0.94
C ARG A 71 -15.62 2.89 -0.34
N ALA A 72 -15.00 4.04 -0.55
CA ALA A 72 -15.19 4.84 -1.75
C ALA A 72 -14.81 4.06 -3.02
N LEU A 73 -13.71 3.30 -2.98
CA LEU A 73 -13.31 2.43 -4.09
C LEU A 73 -14.31 1.29 -4.32
N LYS A 74 -14.80 0.65 -3.25
CA LYS A 74 -15.86 -0.38 -3.37
C LYS A 74 -17.14 0.17 -4.00
N ASP A 75 -17.59 1.34 -3.55
CA ASP A 75 -18.87 1.93 -3.98
C ASP A 75 -18.88 2.30 -5.48
N ILE A 76 -17.71 2.55 -6.08
CA ILE A 76 -17.58 2.83 -7.53
C ILE A 76 -17.35 1.58 -8.38
N GLY A 77 -17.38 0.38 -7.77
CA GLY A 77 -17.30 -0.90 -8.47
C GLY A 77 -15.89 -1.43 -8.73
N VAL A 78 -14.87 -0.90 -8.06
CA VAL A 78 -13.52 -1.49 -8.07
C VAL A 78 -13.57 -2.88 -7.44
N ASP A 79 -12.85 -3.84 -8.03
CA ASP A 79 -12.69 -5.19 -7.51
C ASP A 79 -11.22 -5.55 -7.18
N HIS A 80 -10.24 -4.84 -7.76
CA HIS A 80 -8.82 -5.01 -7.49
C HIS A 80 -8.19 -3.72 -6.95
N ILE A 81 -7.42 -3.82 -5.86
CA ILE A 81 -6.66 -2.71 -5.28
C ILE A 81 -5.20 -3.10 -5.16
N VAL A 82 -4.33 -2.31 -5.77
CA VAL A 82 -2.88 -2.36 -5.53
C VAL A 82 -2.47 -1.19 -4.67
N ALA A 83 -1.92 -1.51 -3.49
CA ALA A 83 -1.44 -0.53 -2.53
C ALA A 83 0.07 -0.40 -2.61
N MET A 84 0.53 0.77 -3.06
CA MET A 84 1.95 1.14 -3.04
C MET A 84 2.33 1.60 -1.64
N GLY A 85 3.32 0.95 -1.01
CA GLY A 85 3.82 1.28 0.32
C GLY A 85 5.31 1.60 0.31
N ALA A 86 5.73 2.67 0.97
CA ALA A 86 7.14 2.91 1.30
C ALA A 86 7.48 2.17 2.59
N VAL A 87 8.54 1.36 2.59
CA VAL A 87 8.93 0.54 3.75
C VAL A 87 10.41 0.64 4.07
N GLY A 88 10.78 0.35 5.31
CA GLY A 88 12.13 0.04 5.73
C GLY A 88 12.42 -1.46 5.61
N GLY A 89 13.55 -1.85 5.03
CA GLY A 89 13.97 -3.25 4.93
C GLY A 89 14.54 -3.76 6.27
N ILE A 90 14.08 -4.93 6.73
CA ILE A 90 14.62 -5.63 7.91
C ILE A 90 15.47 -6.83 7.46
N ARG A 91 14.95 -7.63 6.52
CA ARG A 91 15.63 -8.79 5.94
C ARG A 91 16.78 -8.37 5.02
N GLU A 92 17.88 -9.13 5.03
CA GLU A 92 19.14 -8.77 4.35
C GLU A 92 19.05 -8.58 2.82
N ASP A 93 18.06 -9.19 2.15
CA ASP A 93 17.82 -9.02 0.70
C ASP A 93 16.92 -7.81 0.38
N MET A 94 16.29 -7.19 1.38
CA MET A 94 15.42 -6.03 1.25
C MET A 94 16.21 -4.72 1.27
N ALA A 95 17.16 -4.60 0.34
CA ALA A 95 17.95 -3.38 0.19
C ALA A 95 17.11 -2.20 -0.34
N PRO A 96 17.49 -0.95 -0.02
CA PRO A 96 16.82 0.23 -0.57
C PRO A 96 16.79 0.22 -2.10
N GLY A 97 15.65 0.65 -2.66
CA GLY A 97 15.37 0.65 -4.10
C GLY A 97 14.82 -0.67 -4.64
N CYS A 98 14.76 -1.74 -3.83
CA CYS A 98 14.08 -2.99 -4.19
C CYS A 98 12.56 -2.85 -4.11
N ILE A 99 11.86 -3.73 -4.84
CA ILE A 99 10.42 -3.93 -4.74
C ILE A 99 10.18 -5.28 -4.08
N ALA A 100 9.26 -5.34 -3.12
CA ALA A 100 8.79 -6.57 -2.51
C ALA A 100 7.26 -6.70 -2.66
N ILE A 101 6.78 -7.92 -2.86
CA ILE A 101 5.34 -8.25 -2.92
C ILE A 101 5.00 -9.12 -1.69
N PRO A 102 4.76 -8.51 -0.52
CA PRO A 102 4.55 -9.26 0.72
C PRO A 102 3.33 -10.19 0.62
N ASP A 103 3.40 -11.30 1.35
CA ASP A 103 2.32 -12.29 1.53
C ASP A 103 1.70 -12.23 2.92
N GLN A 104 2.42 -11.69 3.91
CA GLN A 104 1.97 -11.64 5.30
C GLN A 104 2.08 -10.23 5.90
N ILE A 105 1.33 -10.00 6.98
CA ILE A 105 1.34 -8.73 7.71
C ILE A 105 1.15 -8.95 9.21
N VAL A 106 1.92 -8.21 10.03
CA VAL A 106 1.77 -8.15 11.48
C VAL A 106 1.37 -6.73 11.88
N ASP A 107 0.27 -6.61 12.62
CA ASP A 107 -0.31 -5.33 13.01
C ASP A 107 0.18 -4.86 14.40
N TYR A 108 0.93 -3.76 14.42
CA TYR A 108 1.34 -3.04 15.64
C TYR A 108 0.63 -1.68 15.76
N THR A 109 -0.36 -1.42 14.93
CA THR A 109 -1.13 -0.18 14.95
C THR A 109 -2.15 -0.16 16.09
N TRP A 110 -2.63 1.02 16.45
CA TRP A 110 -3.64 1.18 17.50
C TRP A 110 -4.45 2.46 17.28
N GLY A 111 -5.68 2.50 17.83
CA GLY A 111 -6.53 3.69 17.78
C GLY A 111 -7.06 4.07 16.39
N ARG A 112 -6.74 3.30 15.35
CA ARG A 112 -7.28 3.46 13.99
C ARG A 112 -8.64 2.75 13.92
N ALA A 113 -9.61 3.36 13.24
CA ALA A 113 -10.85 2.68 12.93
C ALA A 113 -10.59 1.59 11.87
N HIS A 114 -10.69 0.33 12.29
CA HIS A 114 -10.13 -0.83 11.57
C HIS A 114 -11.17 -1.88 11.18
N THR A 115 -12.46 -1.59 11.31
CA THR A 115 -13.56 -2.46 10.86
C THR A 115 -14.76 -1.63 10.41
N TYR A 116 -15.56 -2.20 9.52
CA TYR A 116 -16.89 -1.73 9.15
C TYR A 116 -17.99 -2.27 10.08
N PHE A 117 -17.73 -3.36 10.80
CA PHE A 117 -18.71 -4.10 11.61
C PHE A 117 -18.77 -3.63 13.07
N GLU A 118 -18.88 -2.32 13.29
CA GLU A 118 -18.94 -1.74 14.65
C GLU A 118 -20.31 -1.13 14.99
N GLN A 119 -21.21 -0.99 14.00
CA GLN A 119 -22.50 -0.32 14.17
C GLN A 119 -23.66 -1.33 14.35
N ASP A 120 -24.77 -0.84 14.91
CA ASP A 120 -26.10 -1.46 14.87
C ASP A 120 -26.38 -2.75 15.67
N ARG A 121 -25.63 -3.06 16.75
CA ARG A 121 -25.87 -4.26 17.60
C ARG A 121 -26.16 -5.54 16.79
N SER A 122 -25.63 -5.59 15.57
CA SER A 122 -25.79 -6.71 14.65
C SER A 122 -24.85 -7.83 15.08
N PRO A 123 -25.07 -9.07 14.64
CA PRO A 123 -24.12 -10.15 14.88
C PRO A 123 -22.73 -9.75 14.40
N VAL A 124 -21.73 -9.99 15.26
CA VAL A 124 -20.33 -9.69 14.94
C VAL A 124 -19.89 -10.55 13.75
N THR A 125 -19.25 -9.92 12.77
CA THR A 125 -18.64 -10.62 11.63
C THR A 125 -17.16 -10.80 11.91
N HIS A 126 -16.68 -12.04 11.84
CA HIS A 126 -15.27 -12.39 11.97
C HIS A 126 -14.77 -12.85 10.60
N VAL A 127 -14.04 -11.99 9.91
CA VAL A 127 -13.50 -12.30 8.60
C VAL A 127 -12.18 -13.05 8.76
N ASP A 128 -11.99 -14.12 7.98
CA ASP A 128 -10.70 -14.78 7.90
C ASP A 128 -9.65 -13.84 7.29
N PHE A 129 -8.50 -13.79 7.95
CA PHE A 129 -7.38 -12.95 7.56
C PHE A 129 -6.05 -13.74 7.58
N THR A 130 -6.13 -15.07 7.49
CA THR A 130 -4.96 -15.96 7.45
C THR A 130 -4.03 -15.60 6.29
N GLU A 131 -4.60 -15.33 5.12
CA GLU A 131 -3.88 -14.80 3.95
C GLU A 131 -4.36 -13.36 3.69
N PRO A 132 -3.64 -12.33 4.17
CA PRO A 132 -4.11 -10.95 4.18
C PRO A 132 -4.21 -10.33 2.78
N TYR A 133 -3.43 -10.83 1.84
CA TYR A 133 -3.37 -10.37 0.46
C TYR A 133 -3.99 -11.39 -0.50
N CYS A 134 -4.58 -10.91 -1.59
CA CYS A 134 -5.16 -11.77 -2.62
C CYS A 134 -4.04 -12.49 -3.41
N GLY A 135 -3.96 -13.82 -3.28
CA GLY A 135 -2.95 -14.63 -3.95
C GLY A 135 -2.94 -14.46 -5.48
N GLU A 136 -4.12 -14.39 -6.11
CA GLU A 136 -4.21 -14.17 -7.56
C GLU A 136 -3.63 -12.80 -7.97
N LEU A 137 -3.94 -11.74 -7.22
CA LEU A 137 -3.42 -10.40 -7.52
C LEU A 137 -1.91 -10.31 -7.25
N ARG A 138 -1.40 -11.00 -6.23
CA ARG A 138 0.05 -11.14 -6.00
C ARG A 138 0.75 -11.82 -7.17
N GLU A 139 0.21 -12.94 -7.67
CA GLU A 139 0.77 -13.62 -8.85
C GLU A 139 0.77 -12.73 -10.10
N ARG A 140 -0.29 -11.94 -10.29
CA ARG A 140 -0.35 -10.93 -11.37
C ARG A 140 0.72 -9.85 -11.21
N LEU A 141 0.97 -9.36 -9.98
CA LEU A 141 2.06 -8.42 -9.70
C LEU A 141 3.43 -9.02 -10.01
N LEU A 142 3.68 -10.28 -9.61
CA LEU A 142 4.93 -10.98 -9.89
C LEU A 142 5.12 -11.23 -11.40
N ALA A 143 4.05 -11.60 -12.10
CA ALA A 143 4.09 -11.75 -13.56
C ALA A 143 4.35 -10.41 -14.28
N ALA A 144 3.70 -9.33 -13.83
CA ALA A 144 3.92 -7.99 -14.35
C ALA A 144 5.36 -7.51 -14.11
N ALA A 145 5.93 -7.81 -12.94
CA ALA A 145 7.32 -7.48 -12.66
C ALA A 145 8.28 -8.23 -13.61
N ARG A 146 8.05 -9.52 -13.87
CA ARG A 146 8.84 -10.29 -14.87
C ARG A 146 8.71 -9.72 -16.28
N ALA A 147 7.51 -9.33 -16.70
CA ALA A 147 7.28 -8.69 -17.99
C ALA A 147 8.00 -7.33 -18.09
N ALA A 148 8.09 -6.61 -16.97
CA ALA A 148 8.82 -5.36 -16.86
C ALA A 148 10.34 -5.54 -16.72
N GLU A 149 10.89 -6.76 -16.80
CA GLU A 149 12.31 -7.07 -16.56
C GLU A 149 12.79 -6.62 -15.17
N LEU A 150 11.94 -6.80 -14.17
CA LEU A 150 12.23 -6.53 -12.77
C LEU A 150 12.32 -7.84 -11.98
N GLU A 151 13.19 -7.86 -10.99
CA GLU A 151 13.33 -8.95 -10.03
C GLU A 151 12.81 -8.49 -8.67
N PRO A 152 11.49 -8.60 -8.41
CA PRO A 152 10.95 -8.27 -7.10
C PRO A 152 11.26 -9.38 -6.10
N ILE A 153 11.31 -9.02 -4.83
CA ILE A 153 11.29 -9.99 -3.74
C ILE A 153 9.85 -10.54 -3.65
N PRO A 154 9.64 -11.85 -3.82
CA PRO A 154 8.31 -12.39 -4.08
C PRO A 154 7.46 -12.64 -2.83
N ASP A 155 8.01 -12.38 -1.65
CA ASP A 155 7.42 -12.68 -0.35
C ASP A 155 7.87 -11.66 0.69
N GLY A 156 7.28 -11.77 1.89
CA GLY A 156 7.75 -11.07 3.07
C GLY A 156 6.60 -10.70 4.01
N THR A 157 6.93 -10.63 5.28
CA THR A 157 6.02 -10.20 6.33
C THR A 157 6.16 -8.71 6.58
N TYR A 158 5.10 -7.96 6.27
CA TYR A 158 5.02 -6.53 6.52
C TYR A 158 4.74 -6.26 8.01
N GLY A 159 5.59 -5.52 8.70
CA GLY A 159 5.32 -5.03 10.04
C GLY A 159 4.65 -3.65 10.01
N ALA A 160 3.38 -3.55 10.38
CA ALA A 160 2.62 -2.30 10.35
C ALA A 160 2.72 -1.53 11.67
N THR A 161 3.54 -0.48 11.70
CA THR A 161 3.72 0.37 12.88
C THR A 161 2.82 1.61 12.84
N GLN A 162 2.65 2.25 14.00
CA GLN A 162 1.75 3.39 14.14
C GLN A 162 2.28 4.66 13.47
N GLY A 163 3.58 4.94 13.57
CA GLY A 163 4.16 6.24 13.25
C GLY A 163 3.66 7.37 14.17
N PRO A 164 3.96 8.65 13.85
CA PRO A 164 4.74 9.11 12.69
C PRO A 164 6.26 9.01 12.90
N ARG A 165 6.73 8.73 14.12
CA ARG A 165 8.16 8.47 14.34
C ARG A 165 8.58 7.18 13.63
N LEU A 166 9.83 7.12 13.20
CA LEU A 166 10.47 5.86 12.85
C LEU A 166 10.72 5.01 14.12
N GLU A 167 11.00 3.73 13.89
CA GLU A 167 11.25 2.75 14.94
C GLU A 167 12.64 2.95 15.57
N THR A 168 12.77 2.52 16.81
CA THR A 168 14.09 2.33 17.44
C THR A 168 14.73 1.03 16.93
N ALA A 169 16.06 0.92 17.00
CA ALA A 169 16.74 -0.33 16.63
C ALA A 169 16.25 -1.55 17.46
N MET A 170 15.87 -1.35 18.72
CA MET A 170 15.34 -2.43 19.54
C MET A 170 13.91 -2.82 19.15
N GLU A 171 13.09 -1.89 18.68
CA GLU A 171 11.79 -2.24 18.10
C GLU A 171 11.99 -3.06 16.82
N ILE A 172 12.95 -2.69 15.97
CA ILE A 172 13.28 -3.47 14.77
C ILE A 172 13.79 -4.88 15.11
N ASN A 173 14.71 -5.05 16.07
CA ASN A 173 15.14 -6.42 16.41
C ASN A 173 14.02 -7.23 17.08
N ARG A 174 13.02 -6.59 17.69
CA ARG A 174 11.81 -7.30 18.12
C ARG A 174 10.99 -7.74 16.91
N MET A 175 10.70 -6.82 15.98
CA MET A 175 9.90 -7.12 14.79
C MET A 175 10.53 -8.23 13.94
N GLU A 176 11.85 -8.24 13.80
CA GLU A 176 12.58 -9.33 13.15
C GLU A 176 12.37 -10.68 13.86
N ARG A 177 12.38 -10.71 15.20
CA ARG A 177 12.08 -11.92 15.98
C ARG A 177 10.62 -12.34 15.89
N ASP A 178 9.72 -11.39 15.71
CA ASP A 178 8.29 -11.62 15.45
C ASP A 178 8.07 -12.10 13.99
N GLY A 179 9.12 -12.13 13.15
CA GLY A 179 9.11 -12.64 11.79
C GLY A 179 8.87 -11.58 10.71
N CYS A 180 8.94 -10.28 11.03
CA CYS A 180 8.77 -9.21 10.05
C CYS A 180 10.03 -9.03 9.20
N ASP A 181 9.86 -8.95 7.88
CA ASP A 181 10.94 -8.75 6.91
C ASP A 181 11.08 -7.29 6.48
N MET A 182 10.00 -6.52 6.63
CA MET A 182 9.95 -5.08 6.33
C MET A 182 9.08 -4.35 7.36
N VAL A 183 9.22 -3.03 7.45
CA VAL A 183 8.40 -2.18 8.32
C VAL A 183 7.83 -1.00 7.54
N GLY A 184 6.56 -0.69 7.77
CA GLY A 184 5.96 0.54 7.28
C GLY A 184 4.71 0.90 8.07
N MET A 185 4.05 1.98 7.71
CA MET A 185 3.01 2.57 8.57
C MET A 185 1.57 2.45 8.05
N THR A 186 1.37 1.94 6.84
CA THR A 186 0.10 2.10 6.09
C THR A 186 -0.58 0.82 5.63
N GLY A 187 0.07 -0.35 5.75
CA GLY A 187 -0.53 -1.64 5.38
C GLY A 187 -1.76 -2.04 6.22
N MET A 188 -1.83 -1.60 7.48
CA MET A 188 -2.98 -1.81 8.37
C MET A 188 -3.63 -0.48 8.80
N PRO A 189 -4.97 -0.41 8.89
CA PRO A 189 -5.94 -1.49 8.66
C PRO A 189 -6.39 -1.62 7.18
N GLU A 190 -5.66 -1.03 6.22
CA GLU A 190 -6.05 -0.99 4.81
C GLU A 190 -6.35 -2.38 4.22
N ALA A 191 -5.47 -3.37 4.49
CA ALA A 191 -5.63 -4.74 4.03
C ALA A 191 -6.86 -5.44 4.64
N ALA A 192 -7.07 -5.30 5.95
CA ALA A 192 -8.22 -5.90 6.64
C ALA A 192 -9.55 -5.32 6.16
N LEU A 193 -9.62 -3.99 5.99
CA LEU A 193 -10.83 -3.33 5.47
C LEU A 193 -11.14 -3.75 4.02
N ALA A 194 -10.11 -3.94 3.18
CA ALA A 194 -10.32 -4.45 1.84
C ALA A 194 -10.87 -5.89 1.87
N ARG A 195 -10.34 -6.72 2.77
CA ARG A 195 -10.84 -8.09 3.00
C ARG A 195 -12.29 -8.11 3.47
N GLU A 196 -12.69 -7.23 4.40
CA GLU A 196 -14.09 -7.14 4.87
C GLU A 196 -15.09 -6.78 3.76
N LEU A 197 -14.64 -6.12 2.69
CA LEU A 197 -15.46 -5.79 1.52
C LEU A 197 -15.25 -6.74 0.33
N GLU A 198 -14.58 -7.87 0.54
CA GLU A 198 -14.30 -8.89 -0.48
C GLU A 198 -13.56 -8.31 -1.70
N LEU A 199 -12.66 -7.35 -1.49
CA LEU A 199 -11.83 -6.77 -2.54
C LEU A 199 -10.54 -7.57 -2.71
N SER A 200 -10.12 -7.79 -3.95
CA SER A 200 -8.80 -8.34 -4.24
C SER A 200 -7.74 -7.29 -3.95
N TYR A 201 -7.11 -7.36 -2.78
CA TYR A 201 -6.11 -6.39 -2.33
C TYR A 201 -4.71 -7.01 -2.30
N ALA A 202 -3.72 -6.29 -2.80
CA ALA A 202 -2.31 -6.66 -2.68
C ALA A 202 -1.44 -5.43 -2.44
N CYS A 203 -0.35 -5.62 -1.69
CA CYS A 203 0.65 -4.59 -1.47
C CYS A 203 1.82 -4.75 -2.45
N CYS A 204 2.31 -3.63 -2.95
CA CYS A 204 3.60 -3.52 -3.63
C CYS A 204 4.47 -2.58 -2.80
N ALA A 205 5.43 -3.15 -2.08
CA ALA A 205 6.28 -2.44 -1.15
C ALA A 205 7.56 -1.97 -1.86
N VAL A 206 7.83 -0.68 -1.80
CA VAL A 206 9.08 -0.07 -2.26
C VAL A 206 9.94 0.17 -1.04
N VAL A 207 11.10 -0.50 -0.99
CA VAL A 207 12.03 -0.33 0.12
C VAL A 207 12.76 1.01 -0.03
N ALA A 208 12.48 1.95 0.86
CA ALA A 208 13.03 3.30 0.81
C ALA A 208 14.37 3.42 1.56
N ASN A 209 14.54 2.63 2.61
CA ASN A 209 15.69 2.68 3.50
C ASN A 209 15.86 1.34 4.22
N TRP A 210 17.03 1.13 4.81
CA TRP A 210 17.17 0.10 5.83
C TRP A 210 16.40 0.51 7.09
N ALA A 211 15.76 -0.46 7.74
CA ALA A 211 15.16 -0.26 9.05
C ALA A 211 16.23 0.12 10.09
N ALA A 212 15.81 0.74 11.19
CA ALA A 212 16.73 1.24 12.21
C ALA A 212 17.69 0.14 12.71
N GLY A 213 18.99 0.38 12.58
CA GLY A 213 20.03 -0.57 12.98
C GLY A 213 20.33 -1.68 11.97
N ARG A 214 19.85 -1.57 10.72
CA ARG A 214 20.20 -2.49 9.61
C ARG A 214 21.16 -1.86 8.57
N GLY A 215 21.25 -0.53 8.53
CA GLY A 215 22.22 0.20 7.68
C GLY A 215 23.42 0.75 8.45
N ASP A 216 24.33 1.42 7.74
CA ASP A 216 25.61 1.94 8.26
C ASP A 216 25.49 3.20 9.15
N GLY A 217 24.28 3.71 9.38
CA GLY A 217 24.06 4.94 10.13
C GLY A 217 22.59 5.29 10.40
N PRO A 218 22.33 6.49 10.93
CA PRO A 218 20.98 7.02 11.09
C PRO A 218 20.25 7.11 9.74
N ILE A 219 18.93 6.95 9.77
CA ILE A 219 18.10 7.06 8.58
C ILE A 219 18.02 8.53 8.16
N ALA A 220 18.61 8.87 7.01
CA ALA A 220 18.60 10.21 6.43
C ALA A 220 17.39 10.40 5.49
N TRP A 221 16.75 11.56 5.56
CA TRP A 221 15.56 11.84 4.76
C TRP A 221 15.90 11.96 3.26
N GLU A 222 17.06 12.52 2.95
CA GLU A 222 17.55 12.68 1.58
C GLU A 222 17.75 11.31 0.89
N GLU A 223 18.24 10.30 1.64
CA GLU A 223 18.39 8.93 1.15
C GLU A 223 17.05 8.26 0.90
N ILE A 224 16.09 8.43 1.83
CA ILE A 224 14.70 7.94 1.65
C ILE A 224 14.13 8.49 0.34
N VAL A 225 14.23 9.80 0.12
CA VAL A 225 13.67 10.45 -1.07
C VAL A 225 14.33 9.91 -2.34
N ALA A 226 15.66 9.82 -2.38
CA ALA A 226 16.38 9.34 -3.55
C ALA A 226 16.05 7.87 -3.88
N ASN A 227 16.00 7.00 -2.87
CA ASN A 227 15.66 5.59 -3.06
C ASN A 227 14.19 5.41 -3.45
N LEU A 228 13.28 6.25 -2.92
CA LEU A 228 11.88 6.24 -3.31
C LEU A 228 11.71 6.66 -4.77
N GLU A 229 12.43 7.67 -5.26
CA GLU A 229 12.37 8.04 -6.68
C GLU A 229 12.77 6.87 -7.57
N GLN A 230 13.91 6.22 -7.29
CA GLN A 230 14.37 5.06 -8.05
C GLN A 230 13.41 3.87 -7.97
N GLY A 231 12.93 3.54 -6.76
CA GLY A 231 11.99 2.45 -6.54
C GLY A 231 10.62 2.72 -7.18
N MET A 232 10.18 3.99 -7.19
CA MET A 232 8.93 4.39 -7.83
C MET A 232 8.99 4.24 -9.35
N ASP A 233 10.14 4.49 -9.98
CA ASP A 233 10.31 4.25 -11.41
C ASP A 233 10.19 2.77 -11.80
N LYS A 234 10.69 1.87 -10.94
CA LYS A 234 10.44 0.43 -11.08
C LYS A 234 8.96 0.10 -10.87
N ALA A 235 8.33 0.67 -9.83
CA ALA A 235 6.93 0.42 -9.51
C ALA A 235 5.98 0.88 -10.63
N LYS A 236 6.27 2.02 -11.23
CA LYS A 236 5.57 2.57 -12.40
C LYS A 236 5.58 1.62 -13.59
N ARG A 237 6.76 1.06 -13.94
CA ARG A 237 6.90 0.05 -15.00
C ARG A 237 6.08 -1.21 -14.69
N LEU A 238 6.16 -1.69 -13.45
CA LEU A 238 5.36 -2.83 -12.99
C LEU A 238 3.86 -2.57 -13.12
N LEU A 239 3.39 -1.38 -12.71
CA LEU A 239 1.98 -1.01 -12.80
C LEU A 239 1.48 -0.91 -14.24
N LEU A 240 2.32 -0.49 -15.19
CA LEU A 240 1.99 -0.52 -16.61
C LEU A 240 1.74 -1.94 -17.12
N GLU A 241 2.65 -2.87 -16.82
CA GLU A 241 2.50 -4.27 -17.21
C GLU A 241 1.30 -4.93 -16.52
N LEU A 242 1.06 -4.60 -15.24
CA LEU A 242 -0.10 -5.09 -14.51
C LEU A 242 -1.40 -4.63 -15.18
N ALA A 243 -1.52 -3.34 -15.50
CA ALA A 243 -2.70 -2.78 -16.13
C ALA A 243 -2.92 -3.38 -17.53
N ALA A 244 -1.85 -3.66 -18.28
CA ALA A 244 -1.94 -4.32 -19.58
C ALA A 244 -2.45 -5.77 -19.50
N GLY A 245 -2.12 -6.48 -18.42
CA GLY A 245 -2.50 -7.88 -18.16
C GLY A 245 -3.85 -8.09 -17.47
N LEU A 246 -4.55 -7.02 -17.07
CA LEU A 246 -5.90 -7.03 -16.50
C LEU A 246 -6.98 -6.83 -17.58
#